data_AF-A0A3D2J6A0-F1
#
_entry.id   AF-A0A3D2J6A0-F1
#
_cell.length_a   1.000
_cell.length_b   1.000
_cell.length_c   1.000
_cell.angle_alpha   90.00
_cell.angle_beta   90.00
_cell.angle_gamma   90.00
#
_symmetry.space_group_name_H-M   'P 1'
#
loop_
_entity.id
_entity.type
_entity.pdbx_description
1 polymer ?
#
loop_
_entity_poly.entity_id
_entity_poly.type
_entity_poly.pdbx_seq_one_letter_code
_entity_poly.pdbx_strand_id
1 'polypeptide(L)'
;DMQNDAKKLTKPGNAATSVYGITLAPDPSREFAFVFAAGGTVLNSDGTQAAFNSQQGVDALNFYSSFEKAGTSVIPTNVSAGWAGEAFGKQRAAMALEGGWLIPYLSSTYPNVQYDIAPVPTDPTTGKRADLIYTNAWGAYAGTKHPEAAWEVIKYMTGTDVQTSQLNAGFALPSLKSLANAPYFASHPGVKVMFDAAQYGYADYFGPQDNVIHTQVGTAIEQVFLGKADAQTALNQAAQKVNVALQS
;
A
#
# COMPACT_ATOMS: atom_id res chain seq x y z
N ASP A 1 -0.28 -9.92 -16.18
CA ASP A 1 -1.56 -9.18 -16.15
C ASP A 1 -2.23 -9.58 -14.86
N MET A 2 -2.28 -8.66 -13.90
CA MET A 2 -2.60 -8.98 -12.51
C MET A 2 -3.96 -9.67 -12.33
N GLN A 3 -5.00 -9.27 -13.08
CA GLN A 3 -6.32 -9.90 -13.00
C GLN A 3 -6.31 -11.32 -13.57
N ASN A 4 -5.65 -11.51 -14.70
CA ASN A 4 -5.54 -12.83 -15.33
C ASN A 4 -4.67 -13.77 -14.50
N ASP A 5 -3.60 -13.27 -13.88
CA ASP A 5 -2.73 -14.05 -13.01
C ASP A 5 -3.47 -14.42 -11.71
N ALA A 6 -4.24 -13.51 -11.11
CA ALA A 6 -5.11 -13.82 -9.97
C ALA A 6 -6.13 -14.91 -10.30
N LYS A 7 -6.80 -14.85 -11.47
CA LYS A 7 -7.72 -15.90 -11.92
C LYS A 7 -7.04 -17.26 -12.04
N LYS A 8 -5.87 -17.33 -12.68
CA LYS A 8 -5.11 -18.58 -12.86
C LYS A 8 -4.62 -19.18 -11.55
N LEU A 9 -4.27 -18.32 -10.59
CA LEU A 9 -3.73 -18.72 -9.30
C LEU A 9 -4.82 -19.08 -8.28
N THR A 10 -6.07 -18.67 -8.52
CA THR A 10 -7.21 -19.03 -7.68
C THR A 10 -7.50 -20.52 -7.81
N LYS A 11 -7.46 -21.24 -6.68
CA LYS A 11 -7.79 -22.66 -6.55
C LYS A 11 -8.99 -22.79 -5.61
N PRO A 12 -10.20 -23.04 -6.16
CA PRO A 12 -11.38 -23.27 -5.35
C PRO A 12 -11.20 -24.48 -4.43
N GLY A 13 -11.73 -24.38 -3.22
CA GLY A 13 -11.71 -25.43 -2.21
C GLY A 13 -12.78 -25.18 -1.15
N ASN A 14 -12.60 -25.75 0.03
CA ASN A 14 -13.37 -25.39 1.22
C ASN A 14 -12.61 -24.35 2.06
N ALA A 15 -13.17 -23.92 3.19
CA ALA A 15 -12.51 -22.95 4.07
C ALA A 15 -11.07 -23.33 4.49
N ALA A 16 -10.73 -24.63 4.50
CA ALA A 16 -9.41 -25.13 4.84
C ALA A 16 -8.47 -25.29 3.63
N THR A 17 -8.97 -25.38 2.39
CA THR A 17 -8.17 -25.71 1.20
C THR A 17 -8.23 -24.69 0.06
N SER A 18 -9.14 -23.71 0.11
CA SER A 18 -9.19 -22.64 -0.87
C SER A 18 -7.91 -21.80 -0.85
N VAL A 19 -7.43 -21.47 -2.04
CA VAL A 19 -6.35 -20.50 -2.25
C VAL A 19 -6.85 -19.45 -3.23
N TYR A 20 -6.78 -18.18 -2.85
CA TYR A 20 -7.20 -17.07 -3.69
C TYR A 20 -6.04 -16.57 -4.54
N GLY A 21 -6.34 -15.94 -5.68
CA GLY A 21 -5.33 -15.35 -6.54
C GLY A 21 -4.56 -14.23 -5.86
N ILE A 22 -5.26 -13.40 -5.08
CA ILE A 22 -4.68 -12.28 -4.35
C ILE A 22 -5.40 -12.07 -3.01
N THR A 23 -4.73 -11.45 -2.04
CA THR A 23 -5.39 -10.92 -0.84
C THR A 23 -5.42 -9.40 -0.90
N LEU A 24 -6.61 -8.82 -0.75
CA LEU A 24 -6.87 -7.38 -0.80
C LEU A 24 -7.82 -7.02 0.33
N ALA A 25 -7.46 -6.02 1.12
CA ALA A 25 -8.36 -5.40 2.09
C ALA A 25 -9.04 -4.16 1.46
N PRO A 26 -10.14 -3.64 2.05
CA PRO A 26 -10.69 -2.32 1.75
C PRO A 26 -9.72 -1.18 2.17
N ASP A 27 -8.55 -1.16 1.55
CA ASP A 27 -7.40 -0.37 1.96
C ASP A 27 -7.15 0.74 0.93
N PRO A 28 -7.45 2.00 1.29
CA PRO A 28 -7.31 3.14 0.39
C PRO A 28 -5.86 3.36 -0.04
N SER A 29 -4.87 3.09 0.81
CA SER A 29 -3.47 3.28 0.44
C SER A 29 -3.12 2.35 -0.73
N ARG A 30 -3.57 1.09 -0.69
CA ARG A 30 -3.33 0.15 -1.81
C ARG A 30 -4.10 0.55 -3.07
N GLU A 31 -5.28 1.12 -2.92
CA GLU A 31 -6.12 1.59 -4.02
C GLU A 31 -5.57 2.86 -4.70
N PHE A 32 -5.02 3.81 -3.93
CA PHE A 32 -4.49 5.07 -4.43
C PHE A 32 -3.35 4.90 -5.44
N ALA A 33 -2.54 3.84 -5.33
CA ALA A 33 -1.55 3.51 -6.34
C ALA A 33 -2.18 3.37 -7.75
N PHE A 34 -3.40 2.82 -7.84
CA PHE A 34 -4.12 2.71 -9.11
C PHE A 34 -4.75 4.02 -9.55
N VAL A 35 -5.21 4.87 -8.60
CA VAL A 35 -5.68 6.23 -8.90
C VAL A 35 -4.56 7.04 -9.57
N PHE A 36 -3.35 7.00 -9.00
CA PHE A 36 -2.20 7.71 -9.53
C PHE A 36 -1.71 7.13 -10.86
N ALA A 37 -1.72 5.80 -11.03
CA ALA A 37 -1.38 5.16 -12.30
C ALA A 37 -2.34 5.57 -13.43
N ALA A 38 -3.63 5.73 -13.12
CA ALA A 38 -4.64 6.26 -14.04
C ALA A 38 -4.51 7.78 -14.30
N GLY A 39 -3.58 8.46 -13.62
CA GLY A 39 -3.36 9.91 -13.74
C GLY A 39 -4.32 10.76 -12.91
N GLY A 40 -5.05 10.17 -11.97
CA GLY A 40 -5.87 10.86 -11.00
C GLY A 40 -5.06 11.40 -9.80
N THR A 41 -5.74 12.12 -8.92
CA THR A 41 -5.20 12.61 -7.65
C THR A 41 -6.22 12.39 -6.53
N VAL A 42 -5.74 12.35 -5.28
CA VAL A 42 -6.62 12.17 -4.11
C VAL A 42 -7.32 13.47 -3.74
N LEU A 43 -6.58 14.57 -3.72
CA LEU A 43 -7.09 15.95 -3.56
C LEU A 43 -6.78 16.77 -4.81
N ASN A 44 -7.46 17.90 -4.97
CA ASN A 44 -7.08 18.94 -5.93
C ASN A 44 -5.71 19.57 -5.56
N SER A 45 -5.16 20.38 -6.45
CA SER A 45 -3.77 20.89 -6.35
C SER A 45 -3.48 21.77 -5.13
N ASP A 46 -4.50 22.44 -4.56
CA ASP A 46 -4.40 23.26 -3.36
C ASP A 46 -4.77 22.48 -2.08
N GLY A 47 -5.18 21.22 -2.19
CA GLY A 47 -5.54 20.36 -1.06
C GLY A 47 -6.86 20.76 -0.38
N THR A 48 -7.72 21.53 -1.04
CA THR A 48 -8.97 22.05 -0.45
C THR A 48 -10.21 21.23 -0.78
N GLN A 49 -10.14 20.34 -1.77
CA GLN A 49 -11.25 19.49 -2.20
C GLN A 49 -10.77 18.09 -2.60
N ALA A 50 -11.61 17.10 -2.34
CA ALA A 50 -11.47 15.74 -2.84
C ALA A 50 -11.45 15.71 -4.38
N ALA A 51 -10.54 14.91 -4.93
CA ALA A 51 -10.40 14.64 -6.35
C ALA A 51 -10.44 13.12 -6.68
N PHE A 52 -10.38 12.26 -5.66
CA PHE A 52 -10.43 10.81 -5.81
C PHE A 52 -11.74 10.29 -6.42
N ASN A 53 -12.82 11.08 -6.44
CA ASN A 53 -14.11 10.70 -7.05
C ASN A 53 -14.22 11.10 -8.54
N SER A 54 -13.10 11.50 -9.15
CA SER A 54 -12.96 11.66 -10.61
C SER A 54 -13.09 10.31 -11.35
N GLN A 55 -13.19 10.36 -12.68
CA GLN A 55 -13.25 9.15 -13.50
C GLN A 55 -12.05 8.23 -13.26
N GLN A 56 -10.85 8.78 -13.10
CA GLN A 56 -9.64 8.02 -12.80
C GLN A 56 -9.75 7.23 -11.49
N GLY A 57 -10.30 7.83 -10.44
CA GLY A 57 -10.52 7.13 -9.18
C GLY A 57 -11.66 6.13 -9.23
N VAL A 58 -12.70 6.39 -10.02
CA VAL A 58 -13.76 5.42 -10.28
C VAL A 58 -13.22 4.19 -11.04
N ASP A 59 -12.37 4.40 -12.03
CA ASP A 59 -11.72 3.32 -12.79
C ASP A 59 -10.77 2.52 -11.91
N ALA A 60 -9.98 3.20 -11.07
CA ALA A 60 -9.11 2.57 -10.07
C ALA A 60 -9.91 1.70 -9.08
N LEU A 61 -11.00 2.21 -8.50
CA LEU A 61 -11.85 1.44 -7.60
C LEU A 61 -12.57 0.29 -8.32
N ASN A 62 -12.98 0.48 -9.57
CA ASN A 62 -13.55 -0.60 -10.37
C ASN A 62 -12.52 -1.71 -10.62
N PHE A 63 -11.27 -1.35 -10.94
CA PHE A 63 -10.17 -2.31 -11.06
C PHE A 63 -9.89 -3.01 -9.73
N TYR A 64 -9.74 -2.26 -8.63
CA TYR A 64 -9.43 -2.81 -7.31
C TYR A 64 -10.53 -3.76 -6.80
N SER A 65 -11.80 -3.39 -6.99
CA SER A 65 -12.97 -4.24 -6.62
C SER A 65 -13.25 -5.39 -7.58
N SER A 66 -12.65 -5.39 -8.79
CA SER A 66 -12.90 -6.43 -9.78
C SER A 66 -12.44 -7.81 -9.32
N PHE A 67 -11.39 -7.89 -8.50
CA PHE A 67 -10.88 -9.15 -7.98
C PHE A 67 -11.90 -9.83 -7.07
N GLU A 68 -12.61 -9.03 -6.26
CA GLU A 68 -13.61 -9.54 -5.31
C GLU A 68 -14.88 -9.92 -6.05
N LYS A 69 -15.32 -9.09 -7.01
CA LYS A 69 -16.42 -9.42 -7.92
C LYS A 69 -16.18 -10.70 -8.72
N ALA A 70 -14.93 -10.99 -9.06
CA ALA A 70 -14.53 -12.21 -9.76
C ALA A 70 -14.31 -13.42 -8.83
N GLY A 71 -14.39 -13.25 -7.51
CA GLY A 71 -14.08 -14.30 -6.53
C GLY A 71 -12.61 -14.73 -6.51
N THR A 72 -11.70 -13.85 -6.94
CA THR A 72 -10.26 -14.11 -7.06
C THR A 72 -9.43 -13.44 -5.97
N SER A 73 -10.02 -12.49 -5.23
CA SER A 73 -9.42 -11.95 -4.02
C SER A 73 -10.04 -12.54 -2.76
N VAL A 74 -9.36 -12.29 -1.64
CA VAL A 74 -9.92 -12.50 -0.30
C VAL A 74 -9.50 -11.38 0.65
N ILE A 75 -10.48 -10.91 1.43
CA ILE A 75 -10.23 -10.03 2.58
C ILE A 75 -9.53 -10.84 3.67
N PRO A 76 -8.40 -10.37 4.25
CA PRO A 76 -7.60 -11.16 5.20
C PRO A 76 -8.40 -11.79 6.35
N THR A 77 -9.36 -11.06 6.92
CA THR A 77 -10.19 -11.52 8.04
C THR A 77 -11.05 -12.74 7.68
N ASN A 78 -11.45 -12.89 6.41
CA ASN A 78 -12.24 -14.03 5.94
C ASN A 78 -11.44 -15.35 5.95
N VAL A 79 -10.11 -15.27 6.04
CA VAL A 79 -9.21 -16.43 6.14
C VAL A 79 -8.45 -16.45 7.47
N SER A 80 -9.02 -15.79 8.49
CA SER A 80 -8.48 -15.71 9.85
C SER A 80 -7.05 -15.13 9.88
N ALA A 81 -6.77 -14.14 9.04
CA ALA A 81 -5.54 -13.34 9.06
C ALA A 81 -5.86 -11.90 9.48
N GLY A 82 -4.96 -11.29 10.24
CA GLY A 82 -5.09 -9.90 10.69
C GLY A 82 -4.78 -8.88 9.60
N TRP A 83 -4.01 -9.26 8.58
CA TRP A 83 -3.60 -8.39 7.46
C TRP A 83 -3.21 -9.21 6.22
N ALA A 84 -3.06 -8.54 5.07
CA ALA A 84 -2.78 -9.17 3.78
C ALA A 84 -1.49 -10.00 3.79
N GLY A 85 -0.42 -9.48 4.40
CA GLY A 85 0.84 -10.22 4.55
C GLY A 85 0.72 -11.53 5.33
N GLU A 86 -0.11 -11.57 6.37
CA GLU A 86 -0.39 -12.82 7.10
C GLU A 86 -1.21 -13.80 6.27
N ALA A 87 -2.21 -13.33 5.51
CA ALA A 87 -2.99 -14.19 4.61
C ALA A 87 -2.07 -14.84 3.55
N PHE A 88 -1.13 -14.08 3.00
CA PHE A 88 -0.10 -14.58 2.10
C PHE A 88 0.85 -15.58 2.78
N GLY A 89 1.35 -15.25 3.98
CA GLY A 89 2.21 -16.16 4.77
C GLY A 89 1.52 -17.48 5.14
N LYS A 90 0.22 -17.45 5.41
CA LYS A 90 -0.64 -18.63 5.60
C LYS A 90 -0.94 -19.39 4.31
N GLN A 91 -0.42 -18.93 3.16
CA GLN A 91 -0.66 -19.48 1.83
C GLN A 91 -2.15 -19.52 1.46
N ARG A 92 -2.93 -18.56 1.98
CA ARG A 92 -4.36 -18.40 1.66
C ARG A 92 -4.58 -17.58 0.38
N ALA A 93 -3.56 -16.83 -0.04
CA ALA A 93 -3.54 -16.15 -1.32
C ALA A 93 -2.17 -16.30 -1.99
N ALA A 94 -2.15 -16.37 -3.31
CA ALA A 94 -0.93 -16.54 -4.11
C ALA A 94 -0.18 -15.22 -4.37
N MET A 95 -0.84 -14.08 -4.20
CA MET A 95 -0.26 -12.74 -4.31
C MET A 95 -0.75 -11.86 -3.16
N ALA A 96 0.06 -10.86 -2.78
CA ALA A 96 -0.33 -9.78 -1.89
C ALA A 96 0.23 -8.45 -2.43
N LEU A 97 -0.52 -7.36 -2.25
CA LEU A 97 -0.05 -6.01 -2.54
C LEU A 97 0.44 -5.37 -1.24
N GLU A 98 1.75 -5.47 -0.99
CA GLU A 98 2.35 -5.08 0.30
C GLU A 98 3.75 -4.48 0.20
N GLY A 99 4.15 -3.78 1.28
CA GLY A 99 5.47 -3.16 1.42
C GLY A 99 6.55 -4.05 2.04
N GLY A 100 7.74 -3.47 2.22
CA GLY A 100 8.96 -4.17 2.66
C GLY A 100 8.86 -4.85 4.03
N TRP A 101 7.98 -4.40 4.92
CA TRP A 101 7.75 -5.01 6.24
C TRP A 101 7.30 -6.48 6.15
N LEU A 102 6.75 -6.91 5.01
CA LEU A 102 6.39 -8.31 4.78
C LEU A 102 7.61 -9.25 4.74
N ILE A 103 8.76 -8.76 4.26
CA ILE A 103 9.98 -9.57 4.10
C ILE A 103 10.47 -10.17 5.43
N PRO A 104 10.78 -9.36 6.47
CA PRO A 104 11.23 -9.91 7.74
C PRO A 104 10.12 -10.69 8.45
N TYR A 105 8.85 -10.31 8.27
CA TYR A 105 7.72 -11.05 8.83
C TYR A 105 7.61 -12.47 8.28
N LEU A 106 7.75 -12.65 6.96
CA LEU A 106 7.80 -13.98 6.33
C LEU A 106 9.03 -14.75 6.79
N SER A 107 10.20 -14.11 6.83
CA SER A 107 11.43 -14.77 7.28
C SER A 107 11.33 -15.27 8.72
N SER A 108 10.64 -14.55 9.62
CA SER A 108 10.52 -14.94 11.03
C SER A 108 9.37 -15.90 11.30
N THR A 109 8.25 -15.74 10.60
CA THR A 109 6.97 -16.39 10.95
C THR A 109 6.59 -17.51 9.99
N TYR A 110 6.99 -17.38 8.73
CA TYR A 110 6.67 -18.32 7.64
C TYR A 110 7.91 -18.65 6.79
N PRO A 111 9.03 -19.13 7.39
CA PRO A 111 10.33 -19.24 6.73
C PRO A 111 10.34 -20.19 5.51
N ASN A 112 9.32 -21.04 5.38
CA ASN A 112 9.18 -21.97 4.26
C ASN A 112 8.41 -21.39 3.07
N VAL A 113 7.79 -20.20 3.22
CA VAL A 113 7.09 -19.52 2.13
C VAL A 113 8.12 -18.95 1.17
N GLN A 114 8.10 -19.48 -0.05
CA GLN A 114 8.88 -18.95 -1.17
C GLN A 114 8.08 -17.83 -1.84
N TYR A 115 8.74 -16.72 -2.13
CA TYR A 115 8.13 -15.56 -2.76
C TYR A 115 9.14 -14.81 -3.63
N ASP A 116 8.62 -13.95 -4.49
CA ASP A 116 9.38 -12.97 -5.25
C ASP A 116 8.62 -11.63 -5.24
N ILE A 117 9.30 -10.54 -5.63
CA ILE A 117 8.76 -9.19 -5.59
C ILE A 117 8.69 -8.66 -7.02
N ALA A 118 7.50 -8.24 -7.42
CA ALA A 118 7.23 -7.61 -8.71
C ALA A 118 6.69 -6.19 -8.49
N PRO A 119 6.92 -5.28 -9.45
CA PRO A 119 6.34 -3.94 -9.38
C PRO A 119 4.82 -4.00 -9.55
N VAL A 120 4.11 -3.02 -8.99
CA VAL A 120 2.68 -2.77 -9.26
C VAL A 120 2.46 -2.69 -10.78
N PRO A 121 1.38 -3.32 -11.32
CA PRO A 121 1.14 -3.29 -12.75
C PRO A 121 0.89 -1.87 -13.27
N THR A 122 1.15 -1.68 -14.56
CA THR A 122 0.80 -0.44 -15.24
C THR A 122 -0.70 -0.36 -15.49
N ASP A 123 -1.25 0.84 -15.41
CA ASP A 123 -2.58 1.16 -15.94
C ASP A 123 -2.60 0.93 -17.46
N PRO A 124 -3.62 0.22 -17.99
CA PRO A 124 -3.68 -0.13 -19.41
C PRO A 124 -3.96 1.06 -20.33
N THR A 125 -4.52 2.16 -19.80
CA THR A 125 -4.88 3.35 -20.59
C THR A 125 -3.71 4.31 -20.69
N THR A 126 -3.03 4.59 -19.58
CA THR A 126 -1.91 5.53 -19.52
C THR A 126 -0.55 4.88 -19.81
N GLY A 127 -0.44 3.55 -19.64
CA GLY A 127 0.81 2.81 -19.67
C GLY A 127 1.74 3.11 -18.49
N LYS A 128 1.28 3.88 -17.50
CA LYS A 128 2.06 4.27 -16.32
C LYS A 128 1.77 3.33 -15.16
N ARG A 129 2.74 3.22 -14.26
CA ARG A 129 2.56 2.63 -12.93
C ARG A 129 2.74 3.73 -11.89
N ALA A 130 2.16 3.52 -10.73
CA ALA A 130 2.45 4.30 -9.55
C ALA A 130 2.56 3.34 -8.35
N ASP A 131 3.23 3.81 -7.31
CA ASP A 131 3.37 3.11 -6.04
C ASP A 131 3.12 4.10 -4.90
N LEU A 132 2.99 3.58 -3.68
CA LEU A 132 2.95 4.41 -2.48
C LEU A 132 4.26 4.37 -1.71
N ILE A 133 4.67 5.55 -1.27
CA ILE A 133 5.81 5.73 -0.39
C ILE A 133 5.28 6.08 1.00
N TYR A 134 5.46 5.13 1.92
CA TYR A 134 5.26 5.36 3.34
C TYR A 134 6.57 5.84 3.95
N THR A 135 6.51 6.89 4.77
CA THR A 135 7.68 7.42 5.47
C THR A 135 7.41 7.49 6.96
N ASN A 136 8.38 7.03 7.75
CA ASN A 136 8.43 7.29 9.18
C ASN A 136 9.46 8.39 9.45
N ALA A 137 9.14 9.30 10.37
CA ALA A 137 10.04 10.37 10.77
C ALA A 137 10.29 10.33 12.28
N TRP A 138 11.52 10.65 12.67
CA TRP A 138 11.86 10.91 14.07
C TRP A 138 11.67 12.40 14.37
N GLY A 139 10.89 12.72 15.39
CA GLY A 139 10.65 14.08 15.84
C GLY A 139 10.98 14.27 17.32
N ALA A 140 11.47 15.45 17.67
CA ALA A 140 11.64 15.85 19.06
C ALA A 140 10.41 16.62 19.53
N TYR A 141 9.88 16.28 20.71
CA TYR A 141 8.80 17.06 21.32
C TYR A 141 9.27 18.49 21.61
N ALA A 142 8.50 19.48 21.15
CA ALA A 142 8.86 20.90 21.27
C ALA A 142 9.06 21.38 22.73
N GLY A 143 8.43 20.71 23.70
CA GLY A 143 8.57 21.03 25.13
C GLY A 143 9.69 20.29 25.86
N THR A 144 10.54 19.52 25.16
CA THR A 144 11.64 18.77 25.78
C THR A 144 12.61 19.68 26.55
N LYS A 145 13.13 19.19 27.68
CA LYS A 145 14.19 19.87 28.45
C LYS A 145 15.60 19.49 27.98
N HIS A 146 15.70 18.61 26.99
CA HIS A 146 16.97 18.10 26.46
C HIS A 146 16.99 18.17 24.92
N PRO A 147 16.89 19.36 24.31
CA PRO A 147 16.81 19.49 22.85
C PRO A 147 18.06 18.99 22.14
N GLU A 148 19.26 19.20 22.71
CA GLU A 148 20.52 18.74 22.12
C GLU A 148 20.62 17.22 22.14
N ALA A 149 20.29 16.59 23.28
CA ALA A 149 20.31 15.13 23.37
C ALA A 149 19.28 14.48 22.43
N ALA A 150 18.08 15.05 22.34
CA ALA A 150 17.06 14.59 21.39
C ALA A 150 17.56 14.70 19.94
N TRP A 151 18.26 15.79 19.60
CA TRP A 151 18.87 15.97 18.28
C TRP A 151 19.95 14.94 17.98
N GLU A 152 20.84 14.64 18.94
CA GLU A 152 21.86 13.59 18.76
C GLU A 152 21.23 12.21 18.48
N VAL A 153 20.15 11.86 19.20
CA VAL A 153 19.41 10.62 18.95
C VAL A 153 18.80 10.62 17.55
N ILE A 154 18.15 11.71 17.13
CA ILE A 154 17.55 11.80 15.78
C ILE A 154 18.61 11.63 14.69
N LYS A 155 19.76 12.31 14.83
CA LYS A 155 20.87 12.16 13.88
C LYS A 155 21.38 10.72 13.80
N TYR A 156 21.56 10.07 14.94
CA TYR A 156 21.99 8.67 14.98
C TYR A 156 20.96 7.74 14.32
N MET A 157 19.68 7.85 14.71
CA MET A 157 18.60 6.99 14.22
C MET A 157 18.31 7.17 12.73
N THR A 158 18.64 8.32 12.16
CA THR A 158 18.47 8.61 10.72
C THR A 158 19.76 8.48 9.92
N GLY A 159 20.88 8.17 10.59
CA GLY A 159 22.20 8.07 9.99
C GLY A 159 22.42 6.79 9.17
N THR A 160 23.53 6.78 8.43
CA THR A 160 23.92 5.69 7.52
C THR A 160 23.93 4.33 8.20
N ASP A 161 24.47 4.22 9.42
CA ASP A 161 24.64 2.93 10.10
C ASP A 161 23.29 2.28 10.44
N VAL A 162 22.37 3.06 11.01
CA VAL A 162 21.02 2.58 11.36
C VAL A 162 20.23 2.21 10.11
N GLN A 163 20.25 3.06 9.07
CA GLN A 163 19.54 2.75 7.82
C GLN A 163 20.17 1.56 7.08
N THR A 164 21.49 1.38 7.11
CA THR A 164 22.16 0.21 6.54
C THR A 164 21.76 -1.06 7.29
N SER A 165 21.69 -1.00 8.63
CA SER A 165 21.23 -2.13 9.44
C SER A 165 19.78 -2.49 9.14
N GLN A 166 18.90 -1.50 8.96
CA GLN A 166 17.49 -1.73 8.62
C GLN A 166 17.32 -2.33 7.22
N LEU A 167 18.08 -1.84 6.24
CA LEU A 167 18.10 -2.40 4.88
C LEU A 167 18.60 -3.85 4.90
N ASN A 168 19.68 -4.14 5.63
CA ASN A 168 20.24 -5.48 5.70
C ASN A 168 19.32 -6.49 6.43
N ALA A 169 18.43 -6.00 7.30
CA ALA A 169 17.37 -6.80 7.91
C ALA A 169 16.17 -7.04 6.96
N GLY A 170 16.18 -6.45 5.76
CA GLY A 170 15.09 -6.52 4.79
C GLY A 170 13.84 -5.73 5.20
N PHE A 171 13.91 -4.88 6.24
CA PHE A 171 12.74 -4.24 6.83
C PHE A 171 12.33 -2.96 6.13
N ALA A 172 13.23 -1.96 6.11
CA ALA A 172 12.94 -0.64 5.58
C ALA A 172 13.95 -0.26 4.49
N LEU A 173 13.44 0.36 3.44
CA LEU A 173 14.26 0.94 2.38
C LEU A 173 14.90 2.25 2.87
N PRO A 174 16.17 2.52 2.54
CA PRO A 174 16.86 3.71 3.01
C PRO A 174 16.33 4.98 2.34
N SER A 175 16.26 6.07 3.09
CA SER A 175 15.97 7.41 2.57
C SER A 175 17.24 8.19 2.18
N LEU A 176 18.41 7.71 2.57
CA LEU A 176 19.70 8.33 2.24
C LEU A 176 20.14 7.98 0.81
N LYS A 177 20.42 9.02 0.00
CA LYS A 177 20.98 8.86 -1.36
C LYS A 177 22.29 8.06 -1.40
N SER A 178 23.11 8.16 -0.35
CA SER A 178 24.36 7.41 -0.23
C SER A 178 24.16 5.89 -0.20
N LEU A 179 22.96 5.42 0.18
CA LEU A 179 22.61 4.00 0.25
C LEU A 179 21.84 3.50 -0.99
N ALA A 180 21.63 4.34 -2.02
CA ALA A 180 20.88 3.97 -3.21
C ALA A 180 21.52 2.82 -4.02
N ASN A 181 22.83 2.60 -3.86
CA ASN A 181 23.59 1.51 -4.47
C ASN A 181 24.18 0.55 -3.42
N ALA A 182 23.51 0.41 -2.27
CA ALA A 182 23.97 -0.48 -1.21
C ALA A 182 24.17 -1.92 -1.73
N PRO A 183 25.25 -2.63 -1.31
CA PRO A 183 25.54 -3.99 -1.78
C PRO A 183 24.40 -4.99 -1.56
N TYR A 184 23.55 -4.75 -0.56
CA TYR A 184 22.37 -5.56 -0.26
C TYR A 184 21.46 -5.79 -1.47
N PHE A 185 21.32 -4.78 -2.34
CA PHE A 185 20.48 -4.86 -3.53
C PHE A 185 21.00 -5.84 -4.59
N ALA A 186 22.32 -6.08 -4.64
CA ALA A 186 22.90 -7.03 -5.57
C ALA A 186 22.55 -8.49 -5.21
N SER A 187 22.43 -8.80 -3.92
CA SER A 187 22.01 -10.11 -3.43
C SER A 187 20.49 -10.26 -3.28
N HIS A 188 19.74 -9.15 -3.29
CA HIS A 188 18.29 -9.13 -3.13
C HIS A 188 17.61 -8.32 -4.26
N PRO A 189 17.62 -8.84 -5.51
CA PRO A 189 17.10 -8.10 -6.66
C PRO A 189 15.62 -7.72 -6.53
N GLY A 190 14.79 -8.55 -5.88
CA GLY A 190 13.39 -8.20 -5.59
C GLY A 190 13.26 -6.96 -4.68
N VAL A 191 14.16 -6.79 -3.71
CA VAL A 191 14.19 -5.58 -2.87
C VAL A 191 14.64 -4.36 -3.67
N LYS A 192 15.54 -4.55 -4.65
CA LYS A 192 15.93 -3.48 -5.58
C LYS A 192 14.76 -3.03 -6.45
N VAL A 193 13.91 -3.95 -6.91
CA VAL A 193 12.66 -3.61 -7.63
C VAL A 193 11.76 -2.72 -6.77
N MET A 194 11.59 -3.06 -5.48
CA MET A 194 10.82 -2.25 -4.54
C MET A 194 11.47 -0.87 -4.31
N PHE A 195 12.80 -0.81 -4.18
CA PHE A 195 13.53 0.45 -4.03
C PHE A 195 13.36 1.37 -5.24
N ASP A 196 13.49 0.82 -6.45
CA ASP A 196 13.33 1.57 -7.70
C ASP A 196 11.90 2.06 -7.90
N ALA A 197 10.91 1.42 -7.27
CA ALA A 197 9.52 1.85 -7.34
C ALA A 197 9.28 3.25 -6.75
N ALA A 198 10.16 3.72 -5.86
CA ALA A 198 10.13 5.08 -5.35
C ALA A 198 10.29 6.15 -6.45
N GLN A 199 10.85 5.82 -7.62
CA GLN A 199 10.98 6.76 -8.74
C GLN A 199 9.65 7.17 -9.36
N TYR A 200 8.60 6.37 -9.16
CA TYR A 200 7.23 6.63 -9.59
C TYR A 200 6.24 6.56 -8.42
N GLY A 201 6.76 6.69 -7.19
CA GLY A 201 5.99 6.60 -5.97
C GLY A 201 5.39 7.95 -5.55
N TYR A 202 4.24 7.89 -4.91
CA TYR A 202 3.53 9.03 -4.33
C TYR A 202 3.54 8.89 -2.80
N ALA A 203 3.80 9.99 -2.09
CA ALA A 203 3.76 9.97 -0.64
C ALA A 203 2.31 9.77 -0.17
N ASP A 204 2.09 8.81 0.73
CA ASP A 204 0.78 8.55 1.33
C ASP A 204 0.52 9.52 2.50
N TYR A 205 0.30 10.79 2.16
CA TYR A 205 -0.02 11.82 3.13
C TYR A 205 -0.78 12.97 2.45
N PHE A 206 -2.01 13.22 2.92
CA PHE A 206 -2.92 14.19 2.32
C PHE A 206 -3.24 15.37 3.25
N GLY A 207 -2.35 15.68 4.19
CA GLY A 207 -2.46 16.83 5.09
C GLY A 207 -3.17 16.52 6.43
N PRO A 208 -3.64 17.54 7.16
CA PRO A 208 -4.20 17.35 8.51
C PRO A 208 -5.41 16.41 8.58
N GLN A 209 -6.19 16.33 7.49
CA GLN A 209 -7.39 15.50 7.39
C GLN A 209 -7.11 14.10 6.79
N ASP A 210 -5.84 13.69 6.71
CA ASP A 210 -5.41 12.42 6.14
C ASP A 210 -6.18 11.21 6.70
N ASN A 211 -6.37 11.15 8.03
CA ASN A 211 -7.14 10.09 8.67
C ASN A 211 -8.60 10.04 8.19
N VAL A 212 -9.23 11.21 7.97
CA VAL A 212 -10.60 11.29 7.47
C VAL A 212 -10.66 10.81 6.02
N ILE A 213 -9.70 11.22 5.20
CA ILE A 213 -9.58 10.79 3.81
C ILE A 213 -9.48 9.27 3.72
N HIS A 214 -8.51 8.67 4.42
CA HIS A 214 -8.33 7.22 4.46
C HIS A 214 -9.60 6.51 4.96
N THR A 215 -10.21 6.99 6.04
CA THR A 215 -11.43 6.38 6.59
C THR A 215 -12.59 6.41 5.60
N GLN A 216 -12.85 7.55 4.95
CA GLN A 216 -13.99 7.68 4.05
C GLN A 216 -13.76 6.92 2.73
N VAL A 217 -12.55 6.94 2.18
CA VAL A 217 -12.25 6.15 0.98
C VAL A 217 -12.26 4.65 1.30
N GLY A 218 -11.69 4.21 2.42
CA GLY A 218 -11.79 2.81 2.87
C GLY A 218 -13.23 2.34 3.03
N THR A 219 -14.11 3.18 3.59
CA THR A 219 -15.54 2.91 3.66
C THR A 219 -16.17 2.78 2.27
N ALA A 220 -15.81 3.66 1.31
CA ALA A 220 -16.29 3.56 -0.06
C ALA A 220 -15.86 2.25 -0.73
N ILE A 221 -14.59 1.85 -0.56
CA ILE A 221 -14.07 0.58 -1.07
C ILE A 221 -14.87 -0.59 -0.50
N GLU A 222 -15.11 -0.60 0.81
CA GLU A 222 -15.90 -1.64 1.49
C GLU A 222 -17.33 -1.72 0.94
N GLN A 223 -18.01 -0.59 0.70
CA GLN A 223 -19.34 -0.60 0.10
C GLN A 223 -19.36 -1.25 -1.28
N VAL A 224 -18.34 -1.00 -2.10
CA VAL A 224 -18.23 -1.58 -3.45
C VAL A 224 -17.90 -3.08 -3.37
N PHE A 225 -17.00 -3.48 -2.46
CA PHE A 225 -16.67 -4.90 -2.23
C PHE A 225 -17.90 -5.69 -1.81
N LEU A 226 -18.74 -5.12 -0.94
CA LEU A 226 -19.97 -5.74 -0.45
C LEU A 226 -21.16 -5.61 -1.43
N GLY A 227 -20.98 -4.99 -2.60
CA GLY A 227 -22.04 -4.78 -3.59
C GLY A 227 -23.15 -3.83 -3.13
N LYS A 228 -22.90 -2.99 -2.12
CA LYS A 228 -23.88 -2.05 -1.56
C LYS A 228 -24.00 -0.76 -2.37
N ALA A 229 -23.00 -0.43 -3.17
CA ALA A 229 -22.99 0.71 -4.09
C ALA A 229 -22.04 0.46 -5.27
N ASP A 230 -22.26 1.18 -6.38
CA ASP A 230 -21.25 1.31 -7.43
C ASP A 230 -20.12 2.27 -7.01
N ALA A 231 -18.99 2.22 -7.73
CA ALA A 231 -17.79 2.99 -7.40
C ALA A 231 -18.02 4.51 -7.44
N GLN A 232 -18.76 5.02 -8.43
CA GLN A 232 -19.00 6.46 -8.55
C GLN A 232 -19.86 6.97 -7.40
N THR A 233 -20.93 6.25 -7.06
CA THR A 233 -21.81 6.58 -5.94
C THR A 233 -21.06 6.56 -4.61
N ALA A 234 -20.28 5.50 -4.35
CA ALA A 234 -19.52 5.35 -3.11
C ALA A 234 -18.45 6.45 -2.94
N LEU A 235 -17.68 6.73 -4.00
CA LEU A 235 -16.65 7.78 -3.96
C LEU A 235 -17.25 9.17 -3.85
N ASN A 236 -18.39 9.45 -4.49
CA ASN A 236 -19.08 10.74 -4.33
C ASN A 236 -19.54 10.98 -2.89
N GLN A 237 -20.05 9.95 -2.21
CA GLN A 237 -20.44 10.04 -0.80
C GLN A 237 -19.22 10.25 0.11
N ALA A 238 -18.10 9.57 -0.15
CA ALA A 238 -16.85 9.78 0.57
C ALA A 238 -16.32 11.22 0.35
N ALA A 239 -16.32 11.70 -0.90
CA ALA A 239 -15.86 13.04 -1.26
C ALA A 239 -16.66 14.14 -0.56
N GLN A 240 -17.99 14.00 -0.43
CA GLN A 240 -18.82 14.95 0.32
C GLN A 240 -18.36 15.08 1.78
N LYS A 241 -18.10 13.95 2.45
CA LYS A 241 -17.65 13.95 3.86
C LYS A 241 -16.24 14.50 4.01
N VAL A 242 -15.34 14.16 3.09
CA VAL A 242 -13.97 14.70 3.06
C VAL A 242 -13.99 16.20 2.84
N ASN A 243 -14.78 16.71 1.89
CA ASN A 243 -14.88 18.14 1.60
C ASN A 243 -15.39 18.95 2.79
N VAL A 244 -16.28 18.38 3.63
CA VAL A 244 -16.70 19.02 4.89
C VAL A 244 -15.53 19.09 5.87
N ALA A 245 -14.73 18.02 6.00
CA ALA A 245 -13.58 18.00 6.90
C ALA A 245 -12.43 18.91 6.43
N LEU A 246 -12.23 19.10 5.13
CA LEU A 246 -11.21 20.01 4.59
C LEU A 246 -11.51 21.50 4.86
N GLN A 247 -12.74 21.83 5.27
CA GLN A 247 -13.14 23.20 5.61
C GLN A 247 -12.95 23.55 7.10
N SER A 248 -12.57 22.58 7.94
CA SER A 248 -12.32 22.76 9.38
C SER A 248 -10.84 22.90 9.71
#